data_AF-A0A965LIQ8-F1
#
_entry.id   AF-A0A965LIQ8-F1
#
_cell.length_a   1.000
_cell.length_b   1.000
_cell.length_c   1.000
_cell.angle_alpha   90.00
_cell.angle_beta   90.00
_cell.angle_gamma   90.00
#
_symmetry.space_group_name_H-M   'P 1'
#
loop_
_entity.id
_entity.type
_entity.pdbx_description
1 polymer ?
#
loop_
_entity_poly.entity_id
_entity_poly.type
_entity_poly.pdbx_seq_one_letter_code
_entity_poly.pdbx_strand_id
1 'polypeptide(L)' 'RMREEFGSDPQQMLALLGPCIRPPHYDVDFASQILRQLHGENVGKVVDSGLCTATDLERFYSYRAEHGQTGRHFAMVAL' A
#
# COMPACT_ATOMS: atom_id res chain seq x y z
N ARG A 1 17.00 2.47 -6.59
CA ARG A 1 16.24 2.91 -7.80
C ARG A 1 15.96 4.42 -7.81
N MET A 2 15.00 4.97 -7.06
CA MET A 2 14.63 6.41 -7.18
C MET A 2 15.82 7.38 -7.01
N ARG A 3 16.66 7.16 -6.00
CA ARG A 3 17.90 7.95 -5.79
C ARG A 3 18.92 7.76 -6.94
N GLU A 4 19.15 6.52 -7.32
CA GLU A 4 20.22 6.14 -8.27
C GLU A 4 19.88 6.51 -9.72
N GLU A 5 18.62 6.36 -10.12
CA GLU A 5 18.19 6.54 -11.51
C GLU A 5 17.71 7.97 -11.79
N PHE A 6 17.11 8.64 -10.80
CA PHE A 6 16.47 9.95 -10.98
C PHE A 6 17.06 11.05 -10.10
N GLY A 7 18.06 10.75 -9.28
CA GLY A 7 18.63 11.72 -8.33
C GLY A 7 17.61 12.24 -7.30
N SER A 8 16.51 11.51 -7.08
CA SER A 8 15.44 11.94 -6.18
C SER A 8 15.92 12.00 -4.73
N ASP A 9 15.60 13.09 -4.04
CA ASP A 9 15.72 13.18 -2.59
C ASP A 9 14.48 12.54 -1.93
N PRO A 10 14.63 11.45 -1.13
CA PRO A 10 13.51 10.81 -0.43
C PRO A 10 12.70 11.79 0.43
N GLN A 11 13.34 12.82 1.02
CA GLN A 11 12.65 13.79 1.86
C GLN A 11 11.70 14.70 1.07
N GLN A 12 11.85 14.77 -0.26
CA GLN A 12 10.94 15.50 -1.16
C GLN A 12 9.86 14.59 -1.76
N MET A 13 9.82 13.31 -1.40
CA MET A 13 8.87 12.35 -1.96
C MET A 13 7.59 12.23 -1.13
N LEU A 14 6.48 11.94 -1.83
CA LEU A 14 5.22 11.50 -1.25
C LEU A 14 5.02 10.01 -1.56
N ALA A 15 4.76 9.21 -0.52
CA ALA A 15 4.30 7.84 -0.64
C ALA A 15 2.85 7.72 -0.15
N LEU A 16 2.02 7.02 -0.93
CA LEU A 16 0.65 6.67 -0.58
C LEU A 16 0.52 5.14 -0.51
N LEU A 17 0.16 4.62 0.66
CA LEU A 17 -0.27 3.23 0.83
C LEU A 17 -1.79 3.14 0.69
N GLY A 18 -2.24 2.66 -0.48
CA GLY A 18 -3.65 2.45 -0.78
C GLY A 18 -4.28 1.28 0.01
N PRO A 19 -5.57 0.99 -0.23
CA PRO A 19 -6.26 -0.15 0.39
C PRO A 19 -5.52 -1.45 0.11
N CYS A 20 -5.27 -2.23 1.17
CA CYS A 20 -4.58 -3.50 1.08
C CYS A 20 -5.07 -4.43 2.18
N ILE A 21 -4.87 -5.75 2.07
CA ILE A 21 -5.31 -6.69 3.12
C ILE A 21 -4.50 -6.49 4.41
N ARG A 22 -5.14 -6.60 5.58
CA ARG A 22 -4.53 -6.32 6.88
C ARG A 22 -5.00 -7.33 7.93
N PRO A 23 -4.28 -7.48 9.06
CA PRO A 23 -4.84 -8.15 10.22
C PRO A 23 -6.21 -7.59 10.61
N PRO A 24 -7.16 -8.43 11.08
CA PRO A 24 -7.01 -9.87 11.32
C PRO A 24 -7.23 -10.73 10.05
N HIS A 25 -7.54 -10.15 8.90
CA HIS A 25 -7.86 -10.90 7.67
C HIS A 25 -6.63 -11.50 6.96
N TYR A 26 -5.43 -11.18 7.44
CA TYR A 26 -4.18 -11.77 7.02
C TYR A 26 -3.16 -11.76 8.17
N ASP A 27 -2.48 -12.87 8.37
CA ASP A 27 -1.57 -13.07 9.52
C ASP A 27 -0.32 -12.19 9.44
N VAL A 28 0.03 -11.72 8.24
CA VAL A 28 1.19 -10.84 8.03
C VAL A 28 0.74 -9.40 7.93
N ASP A 29 1.17 -8.57 8.87
CA ASP A 29 1.00 -7.12 8.78
C ASP A 29 2.05 -6.49 7.86
N PHE A 30 1.86 -6.68 6.55
CA PHE A 30 2.78 -6.09 5.56
C PHE A 30 2.56 -4.58 5.39
N ALA A 31 1.39 -4.03 5.73
CA ALA A 31 1.16 -2.59 5.72
C ALA A 31 2.12 -1.89 6.70
N SER A 32 2.20 -2.39 7.94
CA SER A 32 3.17 -1.88 8.91
C SER A 32 4.61 -2.13 8.49
N GLN A 33 4.92 -3.22 7.77
CA GLN A 33 6.26 -3.45 7.22
C GLN A 33 6.64 -2.41 6.16
N ILE A 34 5.74 -2.09 5.23
CA ILE A 34 5.93 -1.06 4.20
C ILE A 34 6.16 0.30 4.86
N LEU A 35 5.33 0.67 5.83
CA LEU A 35 5.46 1.95 6.54
C LEU A 35 6.80 2.04 7.28
N ARG A 36 7.24 0.97 7.95
CA ARG A 36 8.57 0.93 8.59
C ARG A 36 9.70 1.13 7.58
N GLN A 37 9.61 0.52 6.40
CA GLN A 37 10.62 0.69 5.35
C GLN A 37 10.62 2.11 4.80
N LEU A 38 9.46 2.71 4.51
CA LEU A 38 9.35 4.09 4.05
C LEU A 38 9.95 5.09 5.06
N HIS A 39 9.69 4.88 6.35
CA HIS A 39 10.30 5.70 7.41
C HIS A 39 11.81 5.45 7.52
N GLY A 40 12.27 4.20 7.42
CA GLY A 40 13.70 3.87 7.42
C GLY A 40 14.47 4.50 6.26
N GLU A 41 13.80 4.72 5.12
CA GLU A 41 14.35 5.41 3.95
C GLU A 41 14.19 6.95 4.00
N ASN A 42 13.63 7.50 5.09
CA ASN A 42 13.37 8.93 5.28
C ASN A 42 12.51 9.57 4.17
N VAL A 43 11.47 8.85 3.72
CA VAL A 43 10.49 9.42 2.79
C VAL A 43 9.76 10.58 3.46
N GLY A 44 9.70 11.74 2.78
CA GLY A 44 9.23 13.00 3.35
C GLY A 44 7.80 12.97 3.87
N LYS A 45 6.86 12.58 3.01
CA LYS A 45 5.45 12.43 3.39
C LYS A 45 4.96 11.03 3.11
N VAL A 46 4.42 10.38 4.14
CA VAL A 46 3.80 9.06 4.05
C VAL A 46 2.34 9.18 4.44
N VAL A 47 1.45 8.71 3.57
CA VAL A 47 0.01 8.64 3.80
C VAL A 47 -0.43 7.19 3.72
N ASP A 48 -1.01 6.67 4.81
CA ASP A 48 -1.68 5.37 4.80
C ASP A 48 -3.19 5.58 4.75
N SER A 49 -3.86 4.91 3.81
CA SER A 49 -5.32 4.89 3.76
C SER A 49 -5.94 4.20 4.99
N GLY A 50 -5.23 3.26 5.61
CA GLY A 50 -5.71 2.47 6.74
C GLY A 50 -6.81 1.46 6.39
N LEU A 51 -7.20 1.37 5.10
CA LEU A 51 -8.32 0.55 4.66
C LEU A 51 -7.88 -0.89 4.41
N CYS A 52 -8.72 -1.84 4.83
CA CYS A 52 -8.54 -3.27 4.61
C CYS A 52 -9.46 -3.76 3.49
N THR A 53 -8.90 -4.33 2.42
CA THR A 53 -9.69 -4.82 1.29
C THR A 53 -10.62 -5.99 1.65
N ALA A 54 -10.33 -6.73 2.72
CA ALA A 54 -11.16 -7.84 3.18
C ALA A 54 -12.31 -7.42 4.12
N THR A 55 -12.38 -6.15 4.54
CA THR A 55 -13.39 -5.68 5.51
C THR A 55 -14.69 -5.26 4.84
N ASP A 56 -14.63 -4.79 3.59
CA ASP A 56 -15.77 -4.25 2.85
C ASP A 56 -15.71 -4.74 1.40
N LEU A 57 -16.45 -5.83 1.12
CA LEU A 57 -16.49 -6.47 -0.19
C LEU A 57 -17.42 -5.75 -1.18
N GLU A 58 -18.26 -4.81 -0.72
CA GLU A 58 -19.03 -3.96 -1.63
C GLU A 58 -18.12 -2.92 -2.29
N ARG A 59 -17.09 -2.47 -1.54
CA ARG A 59 -16.14 -1.47 -2.01
C ARG A 59 -14.89 -2.06 -2.63
N PHE A 60 -14.46 -3.26 -2.21
CA PHE A 60 -13.20 -3.85 -2.63
C PHE A 60 -13.31 -5.32 -3.03
N TYR A 61 -12.73 -5.65 -4.19
CA TYR A 61 -12.23 -7.01 -4.45
C TYR A 61 -11.16 -7.43 -3.43
N SER A 62 -11.27 -8.65 -2.91
CA SER A 62 -10.35 -9.25 -1.96
C SER A 62 -10.10 -10.73 -2.27
N TYR A 63 -8.92 -11.02 -2.83
CA TYR A 63 -8.53 -12.39 -3.20
C TYR A 63 -8.62 -13.38 -2.02
N ARG A 64 -8.26 -12.94 -0.81
CA ARG A 64 -8.26 -13.81 0.37
C ARG A 64 -9.68 -14.07 0.89
N ALA A 65 -10.51 -13.03 0.95
CA ALA A 65 -11.88 -13.14 1.46
C ALA A 65 -12.82 -13.84 0.47
N GLU A 66 -12.59 -13.65 -0.84
CA GLU A 66 -13.39 -14.26 -1.91
C GLU A 66 -12.76 -15.55 -2.46
N HIS A 67 -11.84 -16.16 -1.69
CA HIS A 67 -11.24 -17.47 -1.99
C HIS A 67 -10.71 -17.61 -3.43
N GLY A 68 -10.09 -16.55 -3.92
CA GLY A 68 -9.45 -16.49 -5.23
C GLY A 68 -10.37 -16.17 -6.42
N GLN A 69 -11.69 -16.16 -6.24
CA GLN A 69 -12.67 -15.89 -7.28
C GLN A 69 -13.15 -14.43 -7.24
N THR A 70 -12.30 -13.52 -7.70
CA THR A 70 -12.58 -12.08 -7.63
C THR A 70 -11.86 -11.29 -8.73
N GLY A 71 -12.31 -10.06 -8.96
CA GLY A 71 -11.68 -9.09 -9.85
C GLY A 71 -10.37 -8.52 -9.30
N ARG A 72 -9.89 -7.43 -9.91
CA ARG A 72 -8.69 -6.72 -9.48
C ARG A 72 -8.92 -5.21 -9.56
N HIS A 73 -8.40 -4.49 -8.57
CA HIS A 73 -8.30 -3.04 -8.65
C HIS A 73 -7.11 -2.62 -9.49
N PHE A 74 -7.17 -1.39 -9.97
CA PHE A 74 -6.08 -0.72 -10.66
C PHE A 74 -5.71 0.56 -9.92
N ALA A 75 -4.47 0.66 -9.46
CA ALA A 75 -3.92 1.88 -8.88
C ALA A 75 -3.17 2.64 -9.98
N MET A 76 -3.48 3.91 -10.16
CA MET A 76 -2.90 4.75 -11.22
C MET A 76 -2.33 6.04 -10.64
N VAL A 77 -1.15 6.42 -11.11
CA VAL A 77 -0.54 7.73 -10.91
C VAL A 77 -0.10 8.24 -12.28
N ALA A 78 -0.38 9.50 -12.57
CA ALA A 78 -0.04 10.17 -13.83
C ALA A 78 0.37 11.62 -13.54
N LEU A 79 1.04 12.23 -14.51
CA LEU A 79 1.47 13.63 -14.50
C LEU A 79 0.54 14.50 -15.34
#